data_AF-A0A2S9I874-F1
#
_entry.id   AF-A0A2S9I874-F1
#
_cell.length_a   1.000
_cell.length_b   1.000
_cell.length_c   1.000
_cell.angle_alpha   90.00
_cell.angle_beta   90.00
_cell.angle_gamma   90.00
#
_symmetry.space_group_name_H-M   'P 1'
#
loop_
_entity.id
_entity.type
_entity.pdbx_description
1 polymer ?
#
loop_
_entity_poly.entity_id
_entity_poly.type
_entity_poly.pdbx_seq_one_letter_code
_entity_poly.pdbx_strand_id
1 'polypeptide(L)'
;MLGYKNAGNHAAMQTVKEKLDRIFYVSDFGVLNENSPPVNTVNLQRMLNDISGKDEVTRIVFADVGTLYLNGPIVIPDNTDIEIKVGVTISGATGNVKPIFVSEFWSYVLSKRTINDGVVNNTADIGIRSHYIGLWGAGAVDYNYTGGSADSGMDMSCICIASAMQVKLGGGLMISGAIKYSWLVANVQRLDVQGLRFNNRSDGLHLQPPIDYAYVRNLSGTTGDDMFAMTGGDYLDYDIGLRGAFNHIDVNGIHGENSLCAVKIAGNKTTPINHLSVDGIYGTFSTSVFRIWSDTQNLDFTRVKTCNLDNIGAMPGSGYRAIEIKTVGTGTVNVDNLIVGAISGNYAKCTVPVISVTTGTASNAAVRIHKLTCRCPRNVAYFFEVGGDGAGADASRIDNLEVTFDAAILRPDAPEAYGVKVTRGQINNLVITGSISLAAGQSVLRTSGGKISLVTFDKLNQVNGYTCRATKGNFDASIPEFKFIGGLYTSPEKLVSLVTGYSIDTAGPTVVSKTGEIFTTTAGLVNVQGQVIYGNSCIPVDPVVGVTWSVRGFGINADVRNISAVRGGHCYNTNPSLAGGIGPSAANGSSWQSVI
;
A
#
# COMPACT_ATOMS: atom_id res chain seq x y z
N MET A 1 -15.08 51.13 -8.35
CA MET A 1 -16.26 50.35 -8.78
C MET A 1 -16.84 50.98 -10.03
N LEU A 2 -16.43 50.52 -11.22
CA LEU A 2 -17.05 50.91 -12.49
C LEU A 2 -17.93 49.75 -12.96
N GLY A 3 -19.25 49.96 -12.99
CA GLY A 3 -20.10 49.39 -14.04
C GLY A 3 -20.59 47.95 -13.96
N TYR A 4 -20.66 47.30 -12.80
CA TYR A 4 -21.36 46.01 -12.69
C TYR A 4 -22.85 46.24 -12.40
N LYS A 5 -23.69 46.13 -13.43
CA LYS A 5 -25.15 46.12 -13.29
C LYS A 5 -25.60 44.66 -13.21
N ASN A 6 -26.33 44.33 -12.14
CA ASN A 6 -27.12 43.09 -12.01
C ASN A 6 -27.86 42.79 -13.32
N ALA A 7 -27.53 41.68 -13.98
CA ALA A 7 -28.04 41.39 -15.33
C ALA A 7 -28.44 39.91 -15.55
N GLY A 8 -28.62 39.12 -14.50
CA GLY A 8 -29.15 37.76 -14.60
C GLY A 8 -30.56 37.64 -14.01
N ASN A 9 -31.40 36.77 -14.58
CA ASN A 9 -32.74 36.45 -14.05
C ASN A 9 -32.71 35.73 -12.67
N HIS A 10 -31.52 35.36 -12.19
CA HIS A 10 -31.30 34.60 -10.96
C HIS A 10 -30.30 35.24 -9.98
N ALA A 11 -29.91 36.51 -10.20
CA ALA A 11 -28.96 37.19 -9.33
C ALA A 11 -29.43 37.22 -7.86
N ALA A 12 -28.72 36.53 -6.98
CA ALA A 12 -28.91 36.64 -5.54
C ALA A 12 -28.38 38.01 -5.10
N MET A 13 -29.25 38.90 -4.62
CA MET A 13 -28.80 40.21 -4.14
C MET A 13 -27.88 40.05 -2.92
N GLN A 14 -26.60 40.34 -3.11
CA GLN A 14 -25.59 40.34 -2.06
C GLN A 14 -25.97 41.30 -0.93
N THR A 15 -26.04 40.78 0.29
CA THR A 15 -26.30 41.54 1.52
C THR A 15 -25.11 42.41 1.91
N VAL A 16 -25.34 43.43 2.73
CA VAL A 16 -24.26 44.27 3.30
C VAL A 16 -23.27 43.42 4.11
N LYS A 17 -23.79 42.43 4.84
CA LYS A 17 -22.97 41.50 5.62
C LYS A 17 -22.04 40.68 4.72
N GLU A 18 -22.54 40.12 3.61
CA GLU A 18 -21.70 39.36 2.67
C GLU A 18 -20.59 40.20 2.04
N LYS A 19 -20.83 41.50 1.79
CA LYS A 19 -19.77 42.42 1.33
C LYS A 19 -18.70 42.65 2.39
N LEU A 20 -19.11 42.80 3.65
CA LEU A 20 -18.19 42.91 4.78
C LEU A 20 -17.41 41.60 5.01
N ASP A 21 -18.06 40.46 4.76
CA ASP A 21 -17.47 39.12 4.83
C ASP A 21 -16.71 38.73 3.54
N ARG A 22 -16.59 39.65 2.57
CA ARG A 22 -15.87 39.48 1.28
C ARG A 22 -16.37 38.30 0.43
N ILE A 23 -17.68 38.08 0.37
CA ILE A 23 -18.34 37.01 -0.39
C ILE A 23 -19.00 37.57 -1.64
N PHE A 24 -18.50 37.29 -2.83
CA PHE A 24 -19.00 37.85 -4.09
C PHE A 24 -19.56 36.80 -5.03
N TYR A 25 -20.73 37.06 -5.61
CA TYR A 25 -21.38 36.18 -6.57
C TYR A 25 -20.93 36.50 -7.99
N VAL A 26 -20.57 35.49 -8.78
CA VAL A 26 -20.03 35.72 -10.14
C VAL A 26 -21.04 36.35 -11.10
N SER A 27 -22.34 36.12 -10.88
CA SER A 27 -23.43 36.67 -11.69
C SER A 27 -23.57 38.19 -11.55
N ASP A 28 -23.22 38.75 -10.39
CA ASP A 28 -23.14 40.21 -10.19
C ASP A 28 -22.09 40.85 -11.11
N PHE A 29 -21.11 40.07 -11.58
CA PHE A 29 -20.02 40.52 -12.44
C PHE A 29 -20.20 40.10 -13.91
N GLY A 30 -21.42 39.67 -14.27
CA GLY A 30 -21.78 39.32 -15.65
C GLY A 30 -21.23 37.98 -16.11
N VAL A 31 -20.94 37.05 -15.19
CA VAL A 31 -20.65 35.64 -15.50
C VAL A 31 -21.97 34.87 -15.44
N LEU A 32 -22.52 34.50 -16.59
CA LEU A 32 -23.89 34.00 -16.74
C LEU A 32 -23.92 32.76 -17.65
N ASN A 33 -24.87 31.85 -17.42
CA ASN A 33 -24.97 30.58 -18.16
C ASN A 33 -25.29 30.80 -19.65
N GLU A 34 -25.99 31.88 -19.98
CA GLU A 34 -26.37 32.27 -21.34
C GLU A 34 -25.25 32.93 -22.14
N ASN A 35 -24.17 33.36 -21.50
CA ASN A 35 -23.05 33.99 -22.18
C ASN A 35 -22.26 32.96 -23.00
N SER A 36 -21.61 33.43 -24.07
CA SER A 36 -20.65 32.60 -24.79
C SER A 36 -19.42 32.29 -23.90
N PRO A 37 -18.75 31.14 -24.11
CA PRO A 37 -17.59 30.76 -23.29
C PRO A 37 -16.47 31.82 -23.23
N PRO A 38 -16.11 32.51 -24.34
CA PRO A 38 -15.12 33.60 -24.29
C PRO A 38 -15.53 34.78 -23.40
N VAL A 39 -16.82 35.14 -23.41
CA VAL A 39 -17.35 36.24 -22.58
C VAL A 39 -17.27 35.87 -21.11
N ASN A 40 -17.68 34.66 -20.73
CA ASN A 40 -17.58 34.19 -19.35
C ASN A 40 -16.14 34.12 -18.85
N THR A 41 -15.21 33.62 -19.66
CA THR A 41 -13.78 33.59 -19.30
C THR A 41 -13.24 34.99 -19.04
N VAL A 42 -13.52 35.96 -19.93
CA VAL A 42 -13.04 37.34 -19.75
C VAL A 42 -13.66 37.99 -18.51
N ASN A 43 -14.97 37.84 -18.31
CA ASN A 43 -15.67 38.45 -17.18
C ASN A 43 -15.20 37.87 -15.84
N LEU A 44 -15.07 36.54 -15.76
CA LEU A 44 -14.59 35.86 -14.57
C LEU A 44 -13.13 36.22 -14.25
N GLN A 45 -12.23 36.20 -15.24
CA GLN A 45 -10.84 36.56 -14.99
C GLN A 45 -10.70 38.03 -14.57
N ARG A 46 -11.47 38.94 -15.18
CA ARG A 46 -11.49 40.36 -14.77
C ARG A 46 -11.98 40.51 -13.33
N MET A 47 -13.08 39.87 -12.98
CA MET A 47 -13.60 39.87 -11.61
C MET A 47 -12.52 39.43 -10.61
N LEU A 48 -11.88 38.28 -10.84
CA LEU A 48 -10.86 37.74 -9.95
C LEU A 48 -9.67 38.71 -9.78
N ASN A 49 -9.19 39.32 -10.88
CA ASN A 49 -8.09 40.29 -10.83
C ASN A 49 -8.46 41.57 -10.06
N ASP A 50 -9.73 41.97 -10.11
CA ASP A 50 -10.21 43.20 -9.47
C ASP A 50 -10.43 43.03 -7.96
N ILE A 51 -10.97 41.88 -7.53
CA ILE A 51 -11.47 41.70 -6.14
C ILE A 51 -10.71 40.64 -5.32
N SER A 52 -9.87 39.83 -5.95
CA SER A 52 -9.04 38.82 -5.29
C SER A 52 -7.54 39.12 -5.44
N GLY A 53 -6.66 38.25 -4.94
CA GLY A 53 -5.21 38.47 -4.98
C GLY A 53 -4.75 39.59 -4.05
N LYS A 54 -5.47 39.80 -2.94
CA LYS A 54 -5.21 40.85 -1.93
C LYS A 54 -4.82 40.22 -0.59
N ASP A 55 -4.52 41.05 0.42
CA ASP A 55 -4.02 40.59 1.73
C ASP A 55 -4.99 39.70 2.53
N GLU A 56 -6.28 39.70 2.21
CA GLU A 56 -7.28 38.87 2.88
C GLU A 56 -8.02 37.98 1.88
N VAL A 57 -8.49 36.83 2.38
CA VAL A 57 -9.24 35.85 1.59
C VAL A 57 -10.56 36.43 1.09
N THR A 58 -10.77 36.38 -0.22
CA THR A 58 -12.04 36.74 -0.87
C THR A 58 -12.75 35.49 -1.33
N ARG A 59 -14.03 35.33 -0.95
CA ARG A 59 -14.87 34.21 -1.42
C ARG A 59 -15.61 34.56 -2.71
N ILE A 60 -15.54 33.66 -3.68
CA ILE A 60 -16.15 33.77 -5.01
C ILE A 60 -17.19 32.66 -5.15
N VAL A 61 -18.46 33.02 -5.31
CA VAL A 61 -19.57 32.06 -5.26
C VAL A 61 -20.22 31.90 -6.63
N PHE A 62 -20.29 30.66 -7.09
CA PHE A 62 -21.08 30.23 -8.23
C PHE A 62 -22.39 29.62 -7.70
N ALA A 63 -23.51 30.34 -7.85
CA ALA A 63 -24.82 29.95 -7.30
C ALA A 63 -25.90 29.70 -8.35
N ASP A 64 -25.71 30.18 -9.58
CA ASP A 64 -26.73 30.13 -10.63
C ASP A 64 -26.76 28.74 -11.28
N VAL A 65 -27.82 27.98 -10.99
CA VAL A 65 -28.02 26.60 -11.45
C VAL A 65 -27.91 26.50 -12.98
N GLY A 66 -27.18 25.50 -13.46
CA GLY A 66 -26.92 25.27 -14.87
C GLY A 66 -25.43 25.08 -15.16
N THR A 67 -25.09 25.10 -16.45
CA THR A 67 -23.72 24.92 -16.91
C THR A 67 -23.15 26.25 -17.39
N LEU A 68 -22.05 26.66 -16.76
CA LEU A 68 -21.23 27.79 -17.18
C LEU A 68 -20.07 27.29 -18.03
N TYR A 69 -20.00 27.70 -19.30
CA TYR A 69 -18.89 27.33 -20.17
C TYR A 69 -17.76 28.36 -20.16
N LEU A 70 -16.51 27.89 -20.23
CA LEU A 70 -15.30 28.70 -20.25
C LEU A 70 -14.42 28.37 -21.47
N ASN A 71 -13.84 29.38 -22.12
CA ASN A 71 -12.95 29.23 -23.27
C ASN A 71 -11.44 29.19 -22.90
N GLY A 72 -11.10 28.64 -21.75
CA GLY A 72 -9.72 28.43 -21.33
C GLY A 72 -9.53 28.55 -19.82
N PRO A 73 -8.28 28.39 -19.34
CA PRO A 73 -7.99 28.40 -17.92
C PRO A 73 -8.33 29.71 -17.24
N ILE A 74 -8.93 29.59 -16.06
CA ILE A 74 -9.08 30.68 -15.11
C ILE A 74 -7.92 30.62 -14.13
N VAL A 75 -7.14 31.70 -14.09
CA VAL A 75 -6.04 31.86 -13.16
C VAL A 75 -6.61 32.34 -11.83
N ILE A 76 -6.47 31.51 -10.80
CA ILE A 76 -6.88 31.78 -9.42
C ILE A 76 -5.78 32.61 -8.74
N PRO A 77 -6.03 33.90 -8.41
CA PRO A 77 -5.08 34.73 -7.68
C PRO A 77 -4.87 34.25 -6.24
N ASP A 78 -3.85 34.77 -5.57
CA ASP A 78 -3.67 34.56 -4.12
C ASP A 78 -4.94 34.90 -3.32
N ASN A 79 -5.10 34.26 -2.16
CA ASN A 79 -6.17 34.53 -1.20
C ASN A 79 -7.57 34.47 -1.83
N THR A 80 -7.81 33.48 -2.69
CA THR A 80 -9.11 33.25 -3.33
C THR A 80 -9.77 31.99 -2.79
N ASP A 81 -11.04 32.07 -2.38
CA ASP A 81 -11.87 30.94 -1.94
C ASP A 81 -13.06 30.74 -2.89
N ILE A 82 -12.98 29.80 -3.84
CA ILE A 82 -14.07 29.53 -4.79
C ILE A 82 -15.04 28.51 -4.20
N GLU A 83 -16.33 28.87 -4.15
CA GLU A 83 -17.43 27.99 -3.77
C GLU A 83 -18.36 27.73 -4.98
N ILE A 84 -18.53 26.47 -5.36
CA ILE A 84 -19.44 26.03 -6.43
C ILE A 84 -20.65 25.34 -5.80
N LYS A 85 -21.81 25.99 -5.86
CA LYS A 85 -23.04 25.48 -5.24
C LYS A 85 -23.60 24.26 -5.99
N VAL A 86 -24.45 23.52 -5.29
CA VAL A 86 -25.18 22.38 -5.86
C VAL A 86 -25.99 22.81 -7.10
N GLY A 87 -25.99 21.98 -8.13
CA GLY A 87 -26.69 22.26 -9.39
C GLY A 87 -25.93 23.18 -10.35
N VAL A 88 -24.73 23.65 -9.97
CA VAL A 88 -23.86 24.43 -10.85
C VAL A 88 -22.74 23.55 -11.41
N THR A 89 -22.53 23.62 -12.72
CA THR A 89 -21.40 22.98 -13.42
C THR A 89 -20.55 24.03 -14.10
N ILE A 90 -19.25 24.08 -13.80
CA ILE A 90 -18.29 24.89 -14.56
C ILE A 90 -17.61 23.98 -15.56
N SER A 91 -17.77 24.26 -16.85
CA SER A 91 -17.40 23.34 -17.93
C SER A 91 -16.44 24.00 -18.93
N GLY A 92 -15.48 23.23 -19.44
CA GLY A 92 -14.67 23.65 -20.58
C GLY A 92 -15.53 23.79 -21.84
N ALA A 93 -15.23 24.75 -22.72
CA ALA A 93 -15.88 24.82 -24.02
C ALA A 93 -15.48 23.62 -24.89
N THR A 94 -16.41 23.12 -25.70
CA THR A 94 -16.14 22.00 -26.62
C THR A 94 -14.93 22.28 -27.51
N GLY A 95 -13.99 21.33 -27.57
CA GLY A 95 -12.75 21.44 -28.36
C GLY A 95 -11.64 22.26 -27.71
N ASN A 96 -11.84 22.76 -26.48
CA ASN A 96 -10.81 23.48 -25.74
C ASN A 96 -10.23 22.60 -24.63
N VAL A 97 -9.17 21.88 -24.97
CA VAL A 97 -8.48 20.90 -24.10
C VAL A 97 -7.46 21.65 -23.23
N LYS A 98 -7.95 22.35 -22.20
CA LYS A 98 -7.12 23.10 -21.25
C LYS A 98 -7.68 22.99 -19.83
N PRO A 99 -6.85 23.16 -18.78
CA PRO A 99 -7.34 23.16 -17.41
C PRO A 99 -8.42 24.23 -17.23
N ILE A 100 -9.44 23.93 -16.43
CA ILE A 100 -10.50 24.88 -16.10
C ILE A 100 -9.98 25.92 -15.11
N PHE A 101 -9.23 25.46 -14.11
CA PHE A 101 -8.63 26.31 -13.08
C PHE A 101 -7.15 26.03 -12.95
N VAL A 102 -6.36 27.10 -12.83
CA VAL A 102 -4.93 27.03 -12.51
C VAL A 102 -4.57 28.02 -11.41
N SER A 103 -3.60 27.71 -10.55
CA SER A 103 -3.05 28.71 -9.61
C SER A 103 -2.28 29.81 -10.33
N GLU A 104 -2.17 30.99 -9.73
CA GLU A 104 -1.41 32.11 -10.31
C GLU A 104 0.06 31.78 -10.64
N PHE A 105 0.69 30.90 -9.84
CA PHE A 105 2.07 30.48 -10.07
C PHE A 105 2.21 29.29 -11.03
N TRP A 106 1.12 28.75 -11.58
CA TRP A 106 1.16 27.64 -12.52
C TRP A 106 2.04 27.94 -13.74
N SER A 107 1.78 29.06 -14.42
CA SER A 107 2.56 29.46 -15.60
C SER A 107 4.02 29.77 -15.25
N TYR A 108 4.29 30.33 -14.05
CA TYR A 108 5.65 30.54 -13.57
C TYR A 108 6.38 29.21 -13.42
N VAL A 109 5.79 28.23 -12.74
CA VAL A 109 6.37 26.89 -12.55
C VAL A 109 6.61 26.20 -13.89
N LEU A 110 5.64 26.24 -14.81
CA LEU A 110 5.81 25.61 -16.13
C LEU A 110 6.89 26.29 -16.97
N SER A 111 7.06 27.62 -16.88
CA SER A 111 8.12 28.34 -17.60
C SER A 111 9.54 27.96 -17.18
N LYS A 112 9.68 27.30 -16.02
CA LYS A 112 10.96 26.85 -15.44
C LYS A 112 11.20 25.35 -15.61
N ARG A 113 10.25 24.64 -16.23
CA ARG A 113 10.34 23.22 -16.55
C ARG A 113 11.19 23.02 -17.80
N THR A 114 12.15 22.11 -17.72
CA THR A 114 13.04 21.71 -18.83
C THR A 114 13.10 20.19 -18.94
N ILE A 115 13.20 19.66 -20.16
CA ILE A 115 13.40 18.24 -20.41
C ILE A 115 14.78 18.07 -21.06
N ASN A 116 15.67 17.32 -20.40
CA ASN A 116 17.00 16.98 -20.92
C ASN A 116 17.20 15.47 -20.81
N ASP A 117 17.58 14.81 -21.91
CA ASP A 117 17.88 13.36 -21.95
C ASP A 117 16.81 12.46 -21.32
N GLY A 118 15.53 12.79 -21.54
CA GLY A 118 14.41 12.01 -21.00
C GLY A 118 14.13 12.24 -19.50
N VAL A 119 14.77 13.22 -18.88
CA VAL A 119 14.57 13.62 -17.48
C VAL A 119 13.97 15.02 -17.42
N VAL A 120 12.91 15.17 -16.63
CA VAL A 120 12.32 16.49 -16.36
C VAL A 120 12.98 17.13 -15.14
N ASN A 121 13.31 18.41 -15.26
CA ASN A 121 13.84 19.25 -14.20
C ASN A 121 13.02 20.54 -14.12
N ASN A 122 12.94 21.14 -12.94
CA ASN A 122 12.30 22.44 -12.75
C ASN A 122 13.14 23.32 -11.83
N THR A 123 13.38 24.55 -12.25
CA THR A 123 14.22 25.54 -11.55
C THR A 123 13.41 26.66 -10.88
N ALA A 124 12.09 26.50 -10.80
CA ALA A 124 11.23 27.44 -10.08
C ALA A 124 11.64 27.51 -8.60
N ASP A 125 11.61 28.74 -8.06
CA ASP A 125 11.82 28.95 -6.64
C ASP A 125 10.61 28.43 -5.87
N ILE A 126 10.79 27.31 -5.17
CA ILE A 126 9.74 26.67 -4.38
C ILE A 126 9.29 27.50 -3.17
N GLY A 127 10.01 28.58 -2.84
CA GLY A 127 9.64 29.56 -1.83
C GLY A 127 8.59 30.57 -2.29
N ILE A 128 8.43 30.79 -3.60
CA ILE A 128 7.39 31.67 -4.15
C ILE A 128 6.08 30.89 -4.16
N ARG A 129 5.09 31.35 -3.39
CA ARG A 129 3.81 30.67 -3.20
C ARG A 129 2.66 31.65 -3.02
N SER A 130 1.47 31.25 -3.45
CA SER A 130 0.22 31.87 -2.97
C SER A 130 0.07 31.54 -1.48
N HIS A 131 -0.43 32.44 -0.66
CA HIS A 131 -0.80 32.15 0.72
C HIS A 131 -1.99 31.19 0.81
N TYR A 132 -3.05 31.42 0.03
CA TYR A 132 -4.27 30.61 0.13
C TYR A 132 -4.99 30.41 -1.22
N ILE A 133 -5.39 29.16 -1.50
CA ILE A 133 -6.29 28.81 -2.61
C ILE A 133 -7.39 27.86 -2.10
N GLY A 134 -8.66 28.22 -2.30
CA GLY A 134 -9.82 27.38 -2.01
C GLY A 134 -10.61 27.08 -3.28
N LEU A 135 -11.03 25.82 -3.46
CA LEU A 135 -11.98 25.41 -4.49
C LEU A 135 -12.84 24.25 -4.00
N TRP A 136 -14.09 24.53 -3.66
CA TRP A 136 -14.96 23.57 -2.99
C TRP A 136 -16.45 23.81 -3.29
N GLY A 137 -17.31 22.94 -2.77
CA GLY A 137 -18.77 23.04 -2.85
C GLY A 137 -19.39 21.83 -3.55
N ALA A 138 -20.71 21.70 -3.48
CA ALA A 138 -21.43 20.51 -3.93
C ALA A 138 -21.79 20.50 -5.44
N GLY A 139 -21.28 21.46 -6.21
CA GLY A 139 -21.44 21.52 -7.65
C GLY A 139 -20.48 20.58 -8.41
N ALA A 140 -20.17 20.95 -9.66
CA ALA A 140 -19.27 20.19 -10.51
C ALA A 140 -18.29 21.09 -11.29
N VAL A 141 -17.12 20.54 -11.58
CA VAL A 141 -16.21 21.03 -12.62
C VAL A 141 -16.07 19.93 -13.67
N ASP A 142 -16.35 20.27 -14.91
CA ASP A 142 -16.29 19.34 -16.03
C ASP A 142 -15.25 19.80 -17.04
N TYR A 143 -14.22 18.99 -17.24
CA TYR A 143 -13.24 19.27 -18.29
C TYR A 143 -13.85 19.21 -19.70
N ASN A 144 -15.02 18.55 -19.85
CA ASN A 144 -15.78 18.46 -21.09
C ASN A 144 -15.01 17.80 -22.25
N TYR A 145 -14.22 16.76 -21.95
CA TYR A 145 -13.60 15.97 -23.01
C TYR A 145 -14.62 15.02 -23.65
N THR A 146 -14.90 15.27 -24.94
CA THR A 146 -15.82 14.45 -25.75
C THR A 146 -15.12 13.53 -26.74
N GLY A 147 -13.79 13.46 -26.73
CA GLY A 147 -12.98 12.76 -27.73
C GLY A 147 -12.63 13.65 -28.93
N GLY A 148 -11.41 13.50 -29.46
CA GLY A 148 -10.83 14.34 -30.52
C GLY A 148 -9.61 15.13 -30.02
N SER A 149 -8.51 15.07 -30.78
CA SER A 149 -7.16 15.59 -30.48
C SER A 149 -6.46 14.93 -29.29
N ALA A 150 -5.31 14.31 -29.57
CA ALA A 150 -4.37 13.79 -28.58
C ALA A 150 -3.40 14.91 -28.17
N ASP A 151 -3.93 15.98 -27.57
CA ASP A 151 -3.04 16.96 -26.94
C ASP A 151 -2.30 16.22 -25.82
N SER A 152 -0.97 16.28 -25.82
CA SER A 152 -0.14 15.73 -24.76
C SER A 152 0.44 16.88 -23.94
N GLY A 153 0.68 16.63 -22.65
CA GLY A 153 1.29 17.61 -21.77
C GLY A 153 0.42 18.04 -20.59
N MET A 154 0.86 19.11 -19.96
CA MET A 154 0.32 19.66 -18.72
C MET A 154 -1.12 20.18 -18.82
N ASP A 155 -1.57 20.50 -20.04
CA ASP A 155 -2.91 21.05 -20.28
C ASP A 155 -4.03 19.99 -20.23
N MET A 156 -3.67 18.70 -20.16
CA MET A 156 -4.63 17.58 -20.10
C MET A 156 -5.29 17.37 -18.73
N SER A 157 -4.81 18.08 -17.70
CA SER A 157 -5.37 17.99 -16.34
C SER A 157 -6.53 18.98 -16.18
N CYS A 158 -7.53 18.62 -15.38
CA CYS A 158 -8.71 19.47 -15.21
C CYS A 158 -8.43 20.69 -14.33
N ILE A 159 -7.78 20.50 -13.19
CA ILE A 159 -7.42 21.57 -12.27
C ILE A 159 -5.96 21.41 -11.85
N CYS A 160 -5.18 22.49 -11.97
CA CYS A 160 -3.74 22.48 -11.67
C CYS A 160 -3.38 23.52 -10.61
N ILE A 161 -2.93 23.07 -9.44
CA ILE A 161 -2.50 23.96 -8.35
C ILE A 161 -1.00 23.73 -8.10
N ALA A 162 -0.20 24.75 -8.37
CA ALA A 162 1.22 24.75 -8.03
C ALA A 162 1.59 25.94 -7.15
N SER A 163 2.48 25.69 -6.18
CA SER A 163 3.10 26.69 -5.32
C SER A 163 2.11 27.46 -4.45
N ALA A 164 1.61 26.81 -3.40
CA ALA A 164 0.70 27.44 -2.43
C ALA A 164 1.04 27.04 -0.98
N MET A 165 0.82 27.95 -0.03
CA MET A 165 1.01 27.68 1.39
C MET A 165 -0.15 26.86 1.94
N GLN A 166 -1.39 27.28 1.65
CA GLN A 166 -2.61 26.62 2.10
C GLN A 166 -3.55 26.37 0.93
N VAL A 167 -4.03 25.13 0.78
CA VAL A 167 -4.97 24.74 -0.26
C VAL A 167 -6.14 23.99 0.37
N LYS A 168 -7.37 24.42 0.05
CA LYS A 168 -8.61 23.76 0.48
C LYS A 168 -9.39 23.27 -0.74
N LEU A 169 -9.59 21.96 -0.85
CA LEU A 169 -10.35 21.33 -1.93
C LEU A 169 -11.52 20.50 -1.36
N GLY A 170 -12.66 20.44 -2.05
CA GLY A 170 -13.70 19.47 -1.69
C GLY A 170 -15.11 20.01 -1.52
N GLY A 171 -15.77 19.71 -0.41
CA GLY A 171 -17.16 20.10 -0.14
C GLY A 171 -18.21 19.34 -0.95
N GLY A 172 -17.89 18.14 -1.44
CA GLY A 172 -18.76 17.35 -2.33
C GLY A 172 -18.51 17.59 -3.82
N LEU A 173 -17.48 18.37 -4.17
CA LEU A 173 -17.22 18.81 -5.54
C LEU A 173 -16.96 17.62 -6.46
N MET A 174 -17.75 17.53 -7.53
CA MET A 174 -17.60 16.52 -8.56
C MET A 174 -16.65 17.00 -9.65
N ILE A 175 -15.66 16.19 -10.00
CA ILE A 175 -14.83 16.42 -11.19
C ILE A 175 -15.14 15.35 -12.24
N SER A 176 -15.46 15.81 -13.46
CA SER A 176 -15.78 14.94 -14.58
C SER A 176 -14.98 15.27 -15.84
N GLY A 177 -14.98 14.31 -16.77
CA GLY A 177 -14.50 14.54 -18.13
C GLY A 177 -12.99 14.77 -18.26
N ALA A 178 -12.20 14.68 -17.19
CA ALA A 178 -10.75 14.84 -17.25
C ALA A 178 -10.11 13.73 -18.11
N ILE A 179 -9.16 14.12 -18.99
CA ILE A 179 -8.41 13.18 -19.83
C ILE A 179 -7.26 12.55 -19.03
N LYS A 180 -6.54 13.40 -18.29
CA LYS A 180 -5.48 13.01 -17.37
C LYS A 180 -5.94 13.28 -15.93
N TYR A 181 -5.23 14.07 -15.14
CA TYR A 181 -5.54 14.23 -13.73
C TYR A 181 -6.78 15.11 -13.53
N SER A 182 -7.70 14.70 -12.66
CA SER A 182 -8.77 15.61 -12.21
C SER A 182 -8.18 16.76 -11.40
N TRP A 183 -7.23 16.45 -10.51
CA TRP A 183 -6.42 17.43 -9.81
C TRP A 183 -4.95 17.08 -9.95
N LEU A 184 -4.15 18.05 -10.39
CA LEU A 184 -2.70 18.02 -10.30
C LEU A 184 -2.25 19.07 -9.28
N VAL A 185 -1.67 18.62 -8.16
CA VAL A 185 -1.27 19.52 -7.07
C VAL A 185 0.21 19.33 -6.74
N ALA A 186 0.97 20.42 -6.70
CA ALA A 186 2.41 20.39 -6.42
C ALA A 186 2.90 21.61 -5.62
N ASN A 187 4.00 21.42 -4.89
CA ASN A 187 4.62 22.46 -4.04
C ASN A 187 3.62 23.11 -3.07
N VAL A 188 3.00 22.29 -2.21
CA VAL A 188 2.01 22.73 -1.22
C VAL A 188 2.47 22.49 0.20
N GLN A 189 2.37 23.50 1.05
CA GLN A 189 2.74 23.40 2.47
C GLN A 189 1.63 22.72 3.29
N ARG A 190 0.37 23.10 3.08
CA ARG A 190 -0.80 22.53 3.77
C ARG A 190 -1.94 22.32 2.78
N LEU A 191 -2.28 21.07 2.53
CA LEU A 191 -3.38 20.66 1.68
C LEU A 191 -4.49 20.03 2.53
N ASP A 192 -5.70 20.56 2.43
CA ASP A 192 -6.91 20.00 3.05
C ASP A 192 -7.90 19.62 1.96
N VAL A 193 -8.20 18.33 1.84
CA VAL A 193 -9.10 17.76 0.83
C VAL A 193 -10.22 17.01 1.53
N GLN A 194 -11.46 17.43 1.29
CA GLN A 194 -12.62 16.91 2.01
C GLN A 194 -13.78 16.58 1.05
N GLY A 195 -14.05 15.31 0.79
CA GLY A 195 -15.27 14.92 0.08
C GLY A 195 -15.24 15.18 -1.42
N LEU A 196 -14.10 15.01 -2.09
CA LEU A 196 -14.06 15.09 -3.56
C LEU A 196 -14.74 13.88 -4.19
N ARG A 197 -15.41 14.12 -5.32
CA ARG A 197 -16.09 13.09 -6.11
C ARG A 197 -15.55 13.05 -7.53
N PHE A 198 -15.47 11.84 -8.09
CA PHE A 198 -14.86 11.63 -9.40
C PHE A 198 -15.77 10.86 -10.35
N ASN A 199 -15.78 11.30 -11.61
CA ASN A 199 -16.29 10.55 -12.76
C ASN A 199 -15.41 10.85 -13.98
N ASN A 200 -14.23 10.25 -14.02
CA ASN A 200 -13.21 10.56 -15.02
C ASN A 200 -12.47 9.30 -15.51
N ARG A 201 -11.55 9.48 -16.47
CA ARG A 201 -10.82 8.40 -17.16
C ARG A 201 -9.37 8.19 -16.71
N SER A 202 -8.84 9.00 -15.80
CA SER A 202 -7.46 8.86 -15.30
C SER A 202 -7.47 9.11 -13.80
N ASP A 203 -6.53 9.85 -13.23
CA ASP A 203 -6.37 9.92 -11.79
C ASP A 203 -7.36 10.91 -11.18
N GLY A 204 -7.77 10.65 -9.94
CA GLY A 204 -8.56 11.58 -9.15
C GLY A 204 -7.72 12.74 -8.62
N LEU A 205 -7.12 12.54 -7.45
CA LEU A 205 -6.18 13.49 -6.85
C LEU A 205 -4.75 13.02 -7.08
N HIS A 206 -3.99 13.75 -7.90
CA HIS A 206 -2.60 13.44 -8.21
C HIS A 206 -1.67 14.49 -7.59
N LEU A 207 -0.79 14.06 -6.69
CA LEU A 207 0.18 14.91 -6.02
C LEU A 207 1.58 14.68 -6.58
N GLN A 208 2.27 15.78 -6.87
CA GLN A 208 3.71 15.81 -7.14
C GLN A 208 4.43 16.66 -6.08
N PRO A 209 5.69 16.36 -5.75
CA PRO A 209 6.41 16.99 -4.65
C PRO A 209 6.77 18.47 -4.93
N PRO A 210 7.18 19.22 -3.88
CA PRO A 210 7.11 18.85 -2.47
C PRO A 210 5.71 19.03 -1.88
N ILE A 211 5.35 18.20 -0.90
CA ILE A 211 4.13 18.35 -0.09
C ILE A 211 4.48 18.19 1.39
N ASP A 212 4.23 19.22 2.21
CA ASP A 212 4.61 19.17 3.64
C ASP A 212 3.53 18.52 4.52
N TYR A 213 2.29 18.96 4.40
CA TYR A 213 1.13 18.43 5.10
C TYR A 213 -0.03 18.23 4.12
N ALA A 214 -0.63 17.05 4.11
CA ALA A 214 -1.86 16.80 3.37
C ALA A 214 -2.84 15.97 4.20
N TYR A 215 -4.05 16.49 4.38
CA TYR A 215 -5.18 15.80 4.97
C TYR A 215 -6.18 15.50 3.86
N VAL A 216 -6.32 14.22 3.50
CA VAL A 216 -7.19 13.78 2.42
C VAL A 216 -8.31 12.95 3.00
N ARG A 217 -9.57 13.34 2.77
CA ARG A 217 -10.75 12.71 3.36
C ARG A 217 -11.84 12.47 2.34
N ASN A 218 -12.52 11.33 2.47
CA ASN A 218 -13.80 11.05 1.82
C ASN A 218 -13.76 11.17 0.29
N LEU A 219 -12.75 10.60 -0.36
CA LEU A 219 -12.70 10.51 -1.82
C LEU A 219 -13.68 9.44 -2.31
N SER A 220 -14.43 9.71 -3.38
CA SER A 220 -15.41 8.73 -3.89
C SER A 220 -15.67 8.82 -5.40
N GLY A 221 -16.17 7.74 -5.97
CA GLY A 221 -16.64 7.68 -7.36
C GLY A 221 -15.78 6.78 -8.25
N THR A 222 -15.70 7.12 -9.53
CA THR A 222 -15.01 6.33 -10.55
C THR A 222 -13.87 7.13 -11.19
N THR A 223 -12.67 6.54 -11.15
CA THR A 223 -11.47 7.00 -11.86
C THR A 223 -11.00 5.92 -12.83
N GLY A 224 -10.47 6.30 -13.99
CA GLY A 224 -9.94 5.30 -14.93
C GLY A 224 -8.52 4.83 -14.59
N ASP A 225 -7.83 5.58 -13.72
CA ASP A 225 -6.53 5.23 -13.14
C ASP A 225 -6.63 5.35 -11.60
N ASP A 226 -5.59 5.81 -10.91
CA ASP A 226 -5.54 5.87 -9.45
C ASP A 226 -6.47 6.95 -8.85
N MET A 227 -7.24 6.62 -7.81
CA MET A 227 -8.10 7.60 -7.13
C MET A 227 -7.29 8.65 -6.38
N PHE A 228 -6.20 8.22 -5.74
CA PHE A 228 -5.20 9.06 -5.11
C PHE A 228 -3.79 8.60 -5.49
N ALA A 229 -3.01 9.49 -6.09
CA ALA A 229 -1.64 9.20 -6.50
C ALA A 229 -0.67 10.18 -5.84
N MET A 230 0.47 9.66 -5.39
CA MET A 230 1.63 10.44 -4.99
C MET A 230 2.83 9.97 -5.80
N THR A 231 3.30 10.84 -6.68
CA THR A 231 4.37 10.53 -7.61
C THR A 231 5.55 11.49 -7.43
N GLY A 232 6.78 10.97 -7.35
CA GLY A 232 7.98 11.81 -7.23
C GLY A 232 8.41 12.53 -8.52
N GLY A 233 7.68 12.27 -9.60
CA GLY A 233 7.88 12.65 -10.99
C GLY A 233 6.80 11.96 -11.82
N ASP A 234 6.92 11.91 -13.14
CA ASP A 234 5.92 11.23 -13.98
C ASP A 234 6.48 10.88 -15.37
N TYR A 235 5.63 10.33 -16.24
CA TYR A 235 5.86 10.39 -17.68
C TYR A 235 6.23 11.81 -18.08
N LEU A 236 7.15 11.92 -19.04
CA LEU A 236 7.75 13.18 -19.46
C LEU A 236 6.71 14.30 -19.60
N ASP A 237 5.62 14.07 -20.32
CA ASP A 237 4.60 15.07 -20.62
C ASP A 237 3.84 15.58 -19.37
N TYR A 238 3.84 14.83 -18.27
CA TYR A 238 3.02 15.10 -17.07
C TYR A 238 3.85 15.37 -15.81
N ASP A 239 5.17 15.27 -15.87
CA ASP A 239 6.05 15.57 -14.75
C ASP A 239 6.31 17.09 -14.66
N ILE A 240 5.95 17.73 -13.54
CA ILE A 240 6.14 19.17 -13.33
C ILE A 240 7.64 19.49 -13.20
N GLY A 241 8.46 18.51 -12.85
CA GLY A 241 9.91 18.63 -12.68
C GLY A 241 10.34 19.14 -11.31
N LEU A 242 9.39 19.55 -10.46
CA LEU A 242 9.67 19.91 -9.07
C LEU A 242 10.02 18.65 -8.28
N ARG A 243 10.96 18.79 -7.35
CA ARG A 243 11.47 17.69 -6.52
C ARG A 243 11.43 18.12 -5.06
N GLY A 244 11.42 17.14 -4.16
CA GLY A 244 11.34 17.35 -2.72
C GLY A 244 10.57 16.21 -2.06
N ALA A 245 10.34 16.30 -0.76
CA ALA A 245 9.71 15.21 -0.02
C ALA A 245 8.17 15.31 0.01
N PHE A 246 7.53 14.17 0.30
CA PHE A 246 6.21 14.11 0.91
C PHE A 246 6.40 13.91 2.41
N ASN A 247 6.03 14.88 3.26
CA ASN A 247 6.38 14.84 4.68
C ASN A 247 5.31 14.18 5.55
N HIS A 248 4.12 14.77 5.69
CA HIS A 248 3.05 14.30 6.56
C HIS A 248 1.74 14.17 5.77
N ILE A 249 1.51 12.97 5.24
CA ILE A 249 0.32 12.68 4.44
C ILE A 249 -0.59 11.78 5.25
N ASP A 250 -1.82 12.22 5.46
CA ASP A 250 -2.84 11.51 6.21
C ASP A 250 -4.09 11.38 5.35
N VAL A 251 -4.48 10.15 5.06
CA VAL A 251 -5.56 9.79 4.13
C VAL A 251 -6.60 8.97 4.87
N ASN A 252 -7.87 9.35 4.78
CA ASN A 252 -8.94 8.57 5.37
C ASN A 252 -10.22 8.56 4.55
N GLY A 253 -10.88 7.41 4.46
CA GLY A 253 -12.16 7.29 3.76
C GLY A 253 -12.03 7.43 2.24
N ILE A 254 -11.51 6.40 1.58
CA ILE A 254 -11.54 6.29 0.11
C ILE A 254 -12.60 5.26 -0.28
N HIS A 255 -13.51 5.61 -1.19
CA HIS A 255 -14.55 4.70 -1.68
C HIS A 255 -14.54 4.62 -3.22
N GLY A 256 -13.94 3.55 -3.74
CA GLY A 256 -13.86 3.30 -5.19
C GLY A 256 -15.10 2.63 -5.76
N GLU A 257 -15.54 3.08 -6.93
CA GLU A 257 -16.55 2.41 -7.76
C GLU A 257 -15.89 1.92 -9.05
N ASN A 258 -15.23 0.77 -8.98
CA ASN A 258 -14.44 0.16 -10.05
C ASN A 258 -13.32 1.09 -10.58
N SER A 259 -12.68 1.83 -9.69
CA SER A 259 -11.50 2.64 -10.01
C SER A 259 -10.27 1.75 -10.24
N LEU A 260 -9.18 2.22 -10.85
CA LEU A 260 -8.00 1.35 -11.08
C LEU A 260 -7.37 0.92 -9.75
N CYS A 261 -6.96 1.89 -8.94
CA CYS A 261 -6.33 1.72 -7.64
C CYS A 261 -6.85 2.79 -6.67
N ALA A 262 -6.83 2.52 -5.37
CA ALA A 262 -7.21 3.52 -4.38
C ALA A 262 -6.08 4.50 -4.12
N VAL A 263 -4.89 3.95 -3.83
CA VAL A 263 -3.70 4.74 -3.48
C VAL A 263 -2.48 4.16 -4.18
N LYS A 264 -1.83 4.98 -5.02
CA LYS A 264 -0.54 4.68 -5.63
C LYS A 264 0.56 5.58 -5.10
N ILE A 265 1.70 4.95 -4.79
CA ILE A 265 2.94 5.63 -4.44
C ILE A 265 4.00 5.18 -5.45
N ALA A 266 4.58 6.14 -6.16
CA ALA A 266 5.73 5.93 -7.00
C ALA A 266 6.70 7.12 -6.83
N GLY A 267 8.00 6.89 -6.87
CA GLY A 267 8.97 7.90 -6.50
C GLY A 267 10.14 7.95 -7.43
N ASN A 268 10.98 8.95 -7.19
CA ASN A 268 12.37 8.94 -7.62
C ASN A 268 13.29 9.11 -6.41
N LYS A 269 14.59 8.94 -6.63
CA LYS A 269 15.62 8.95 -5.59
C LYS A 269 15.65 10.22 -4.73
N THR A 270 15.19 11.35 -5.28
CA THR A 270 15.18 12.66 -4.61
C THR A 270 13.87 12.99 -3.89
N THR A 271 12.87 12.10 -3.97
CA THR A 271 11.52 12.35 -3.46
C THR A 271 11.10 11.30 -2.42
N PRO A 272 11.60 11.39 -1.18
CA PRO A 272 11.18 10.47 -0.14
C PRO A 272 9.78 10.77 0.36
N ILE A 273 9.04 9.72 0.70
CA ILE A 273 7.82 9.79 1.51
C ILE A 273 8.22 9.55 2.97
N ASN A 274 8.18 10.57 3.81
CA ASN A 274 8.64 10.48 5.20
C ASN A 274 7.57 9.89 6.13
N HIS A 275 6.32 10.33 6.02
CA HIS A 275 5.20 9.82 6.80
C HIS A 275 3.91 9.77 5.98
N LEU A 276 3.36 8.56 5.86
CA LEU A 276 2.05 8.31 5.28
C LEU A 276 1.19 7.50 6.25
N SER A 277 -0.04 7.93 6.47
CA SER A 277 -1.09 7.16 7.11
C SER A 277 -2.28 7.03 6.16
N VAL A 278 -2.82 5.82 6.00
CA VAL A 278 -4.02 5.55 5.22
C VAL A 278 -4.97 4.69 6.04
N ASP A 279 -6.18 5.18 6.28
CA ASP A 279 -7.22 4.49 7.05
C ASP A 279 -8.55 4.46 6.28
N GLY A 280 -9.15 3.28 6.13
CA GLY A 280 -10.50 3.18 5.59
C GLY A 280 -10.52 3.32 4.07
N ILE A 281 -10.18 2.22 3.39
CA ILE A 281 -10.38 2.09 1.94
C ILE A 281 -11.49 1.07 1.69
N TYR A 282 -12.50 1.46 0.93
CA TYR A 282 -13.71 0.69 0.65
C TYR A 282 -14.08 0.70 -0.83
N GLY A 283 -15.09 -0.11 -1.17
CA GLY A 283 -15.59 -0.23 -2.53
C GLY A 283 -14.80 -1.27 -3.35
N THR A 284 -14.77 -1.06 -4.66
CA THR A 284 -14.19 -1.99 -5.63
C THR A 284 -13.16 -1.31 -6.52
N PHE A 285 -12.12 -2.06 -6.86
CA PHE A 285 -11.05 -1.63 -7.74
C PHE A 285 -10.82 -2.67 -8.83
N SER A 286 -10.39 -2.23 -10.01
CA SER A 286 -10.10 -3.13 -11.13
C SER A 286 -8.69 -3.74 -11.06
N THR A 287 -7.83 -3.21 -10.17
CA THR A 287 -6.50 -3.74 -9.87
C THR A 287 -6.22 -3.75 -8.36
N SER A 288 -4.95 -3.68 -7.94
CA SER A 288 -4.56 -3.66 -6.52
C SER A 288 -5.13 -2.41 -5.81
N VAL A 289 -5.53 -2.55 -4.55
CA VAL A 289 -6.15 -1.45 -3.79
C VAL A 289 -5.09 -0.41 -3.38
N PHE A 290 -3.95 -0.87 -2.86
CA PHE A 290 -2.86 -0.01 -2.41
C PHE A 290 -1.53 -0.47 -3.01
N ARG A 291 -0.72 0.49 -3.48
CA ARG A 291 0.54 0.22 -4.18
C ARG A 291 1.70 1.08 -3.68
N ILE A 292 2.85 0.44 -3.42
CA ILE A 292 4.16 1.11 -3.33
C ILE A 292 5.04 0.54 -4.43
N TRP A 293 5.24 1.30 -5.49
CA TRP A 293 5.87 0.82 -6.71
C TRP A 293 7.11 1.61 -7.09
N SER A 294 8.07 1.00 -7.79
CA SER A 294 8.83 1.71 -8.82
C SER A 294 8.09 1.58 -10.15
N ASP A 295 8.21 2.56 -11.01
CA ASP A 295 7.51 2.62 -12.29
C ASP A 295 8.50 2.90 -13.44
N THR A 296 8.13 3.75 -14.39
CA THR A 296 8.93 4.18 -15.54
C THR A 296 10.29 4.80 -15.16
N GLN A 297 11.10 5.17 -16.16
CA GLN A 297 12.45 5.72 -15.97
C GLN A 297 12.52 6.93 -15.01
N ASN A 298 11.50 7.79 -14.99
CA ASN A 298 11.45 8.95 -14.09
C ASN A 298 10.91 8.62 -12.69
N LEU A 299 10.49 7.37 -12.50
CA LEU A 299 9.90 6.80 -11.29
C LEU A 299 10.62 5.50 -10.88
N ASP A 300 11.93 5.44 -11.16
CA ASP A 300 12.75 4.25 -11.00
C ASP A 300 13.12 3.91 -9.54
N PHE A 301 12.75 4.76 -8.58
CA PHE A 301 13.15 4.59 -7.18
C PHE A 301 12.12 5.14 -6.20
N THR A 302 11.54 4.27 -5.37
CA THR A 302 10.58 4.69 -4.34
C THR A 302 11.16 4.50 -2.95
N ARG A 303 11.21 5.60 -2.17
CA ARG A 303 11.60 5.57 -0.76
C ARG A 303 10.45 5.95 0.15
N VAL A 304 10.10 5.06 1.06
CA VAL A 304 9.09 5.31 2.10
C VAL A 304 9.74 5.09 3.46
N LYS A 305 9.77 6.11 4.33
CA LYS A 305 10.30 5.93 5.68
C LYS A 305 9.27 5.30 6.61
N THR A 306 8.07 5.87 6.68
CA THR A 306 6.98 5.31 7.49
C THR A 306 5.68 5.31 6.71
N CYS A 307 5.01 4.16 6.68
CA CYS A 307 3.68 3.98 6.10
C CYS A 307 2.82 3.12 7.03
N ASN A 308 1.66 3.65 7.40
CA ASN A 308 0.67 2.96 8.21
C ASN A 308 -0.59 2.76 7.36
N LEU A 309 -1.05 1.52 7.24
CA LEU A 309 -2.29 1.15 6.57
C LEU A 309 -3.23 0.55 7.61
N ASP A 310 -4.44 1.07 7.70
CA ASP A 310 -5.47 0.54 8.59
C ASP A 310 -6.82 0.45 7.87
N ASN A 311 -7.67 -0.44 8.37
CA ASN A 311 -9.05 -0.63 7.93
C ASN A 311 -9.19 -0.74 6.38
N ILE A 312 -8.38 -1.62 5.78
CA ILE A 312 -8.46 -1.91 4.34
C ILE A 312 -9.59 -2.91 4.09
N GLY A 313 -10.73 -2.40 3.62
CA GLY A 313 -11.96 -3.16 3.37
C GLY A 313 -12.28 -3.41 1.90
N ALA A 314 -11.62 -2.70 0.99
CA ALA A 314 -11.89 -2.74 -0.43
C ALA A 314 -11.48 -4.05 -1.10
N MET A 315 -12.22 -4.40 -2.16
CA MET A 315 -11.94 -5.57 -2.98
C MET A 315 -11.09 -5.21 -4.20
N PRO A 316 -9.90 -5.84 -4.35
CA PRO A 316 -9.09 -5.67 -5.55
C PRO A 316 -9.74 -6.37 -6.74
N GLY A 317 -9.26 -6.04 -7.94
CA GLY A 317 -9.66 -6.73 -9.17
C GLY A 317 -9.27 -8.20 -9.15
N SER A 318 -9.95 -9.00 -9.98
CA SER A 318 -9.65 -10.43 -10.10
C SER A 318 -8.17 -10.66 -10.46
N GLY A 319 -7.48 -11.50 -9.67
CA GLY A 319 -6.06 -11.78 -9.85
C GLY A 319 -5.09 -10.75 -9.26
N TYR A 320 -5.58 -9.64 -8.71
CA TYR A 320 -4.75 -8.61 -8.06
C TYR A 320 -4.77 -8.74 -6.53
N ARG A 321 -3.69 -8.26 -5.91
CA ARG A 321 -3.52 -8.27 -4.44
C ARG A 321 -4.18 -7.04 -3.85
N ALA A 322 -4.60 -7.09 -2.60
CA ALA A 322 -5.11 -5.88 -1.94
C ALA A 322 -3.98 -4.85 -1.75
N ILE A 323 -2.83 -5.31 -1.25
CA ILE A 323 -1.66 -4.48 -0.97
C ILE A 323 -0.47 -5.04 -1.74
N GLU A 324 0.17 -4.19 -2.55
CA GLU A 324 1.27 -4.61 -3.42
C GLU A 324 2.48 -3.67 -3.27
N ILE A 325 3.62 -4.27 -2.90
CA ILE A 325 4.92 -3.60 -2.86
C ILE A 325 5.79 -4.24 -3.93
N LYS A 326 6.10 -3.48 -4.99
CA LYS A 326 6.60 -4.07 -6.23
C LYS A 326 7.49 -3.15 -7.04
N THR A 327 8.39 -3.71 -7.83
CA THR A 327 9.02 -2.96 -8.90
C THR A 327 8.33 -3.25 -10.24
N VAL A 328 8.02 -2.20 -10.99
CA VAL A 328 7.80 -2.30 -12.43
C VAL A 328 9.13 -1.94 -13.11
N GLY A 329 9.57 -2.76 -14.07
CA GLY A 329 10.87 -2.59 -14.71
C GLY A 329 12.07 -2.83 -13.78
N THR A 330 13.18 -2.14 -14.03
CA THR A 330 14.48 -2.28 -13.34
C THR A 330 14.62 -1.42 -12.08
N GLY A 331 13.53 -0.85 -11.58
CA GLY A 331 13.56 0.11 -10.47
C GLY A 331 13.78 -0.52 -9.10
N THR A 332 13.80 0.31 -8.07
CA THR A 332 13.99 -0.09 -6.67
C THR A 332 12.89 0.47 -5.77
N VAL A 333 12.42 -0.34 -4.83
CA VAL A 333 11.55 0.11 -3.72
C VAL A 333 12.24 -0.14 -2.40
N ASN A 334 12.34 0.89 -1.56
CA ASN A 334 12.86 0.79 -0.20
C ASN A 334 11.86 1.36 0.82
N VAL A 335 11.49 0.55 1.79
CA VAL A 335 10.57 0.91 2.87
C VAL A 335 11.23 0.68 4.23
N ASP A 336 11.41 1.74 5.03
CA ASP A 336 12.06 1.63 6.34
C ASP A 336 11.11 0.98 7.37
N ASN A 337 9.84 1.42 7.43
CA ASN A 337 8.82 0.85 8.31
C ASN A 337 7.43 0.87 7.67
N LEU A 338 6.83 -0.31 7.51
CA LEU A 338 5.46 -0.50 7.03
C LEU A 338 4.63 -1.21 8.10
N ILE A 339 3.50 -0.64 8.46
CA ILE A 339 2.52 -1.24 9.37
C ILE A 339 1.24 -1.47 8.59
N VAL A 340 0.78 -2.72 8.55
CA VAL A 340 -0.53 -3.11 8.03
C VAL A 340 -1.37 -3.57 9.22
N GLY A 341 -2.18 -2.64 9.73
CA GLY A 341 -3.10 -2.81 10.84
C GLY A 341 -4.32 -3.66 10.46
N ALA A 342 -5.52 -3.20 10.80
CA ALA A 342 -6.73 -3.94 10.52
C ALA A 342 -6.97 -4.07 9.01
N ILE A 343 -7.31 -5.28 8.59
CA ILE A 343 -7.83 -5.58 7.26
C ILE A 343 -9.28 -5.99 7.47
N SER A 344 -10.21 -5.15 7.02
CA SER A 344 -11.65 -5.35 7.23
C SER A 344 -12.32 -6.13 6.10
N GLY A 345 -11.64 -6.32 4.96
CA GLY A 345 -12.14 -7.06 3.81
C GLY A 345 -12.20 -8.57 4.02
N ASN A 346 -13.11 -9.23 3.31
CA ASN A 346 -13.19 -10.71 3.26
C ASN A 346 -12.45 -11.26 2.05
N TYR A 347 -11.28 -11.88 2.28
CA TYR A 347 -10.39 -12.37 1.24
C TYR A 347 -10.42 -13.91 1.10
N ALA A 348 -11.45 -14.58 1.64
CA ALA A 348 -11.56 -16.03 1.54
C ALA A 348 -11.68 -16.53 0.08
N LYS A 349 -12.27 -15.71 -0.81
CA LYS A 349 -12.47 -16.10 -2.22
C LYS A 349 -11.29 -15.72 -3.14
N CYS A 350 -10.31 -14.98 -2.65
CA CYS A 350 -9.17 -14.58 -3.46
C CYS A 350 -8.32 -15.78 -3.88
N THR A 351 -7.78 -15.73 -5.09
CA THR A 351 -6.89 -16.76 -5.67
C THR A 351 -5.42 -16.39 -5.58
N VAL A 352 -5.13 -15.23 -4.98
CA VAL A 352 -3.82 -14.61 -4.85
C VAL A 352 -3.65 -14.09 -3.43
N PRO A 353 -2.42 -13.86 -2.94
CA PRO A 353 -2.19 -13.32 -1.61
C PRO A 353 -2.83 -11.95 -1.41
N VAL A 354 -3.30 -11.65 -0.19
CA VAL A 354 -3.81 -10.32 0.16
C VAL A 354 -2.69 -9.27 0.06
N ILE A 355 -1.49 -9.63 0.54
CA ILE A 355 -0.31 -8.77 0.53
C ILE A 355 0.81 -9.46 -0.25
N SER A 356 1.41 -8.74 -1.19
CA SER A 356 2.60 -9.23 -1.90
C SER A 356 3.78 -8.25 -1.87
N VAL A 357 4.97 -8.80 -1.66
CA VAL A 357 6.26 -8.10 -1.79
C VAL A 357 7.07 -8.83 -2.86
N THR A 358 7.27 -8.23 -4.02
CA THR A 358 7.85 -8.93 -5.18
C THR A 358 8.64 -7.99 -6.08
N THR A 359 9.68 -8.48 -6.75
CA THR A 359 10.28 -7.73 -7.85
C THR A 359 9.53 -8.03 -9.15
N GLY A 360 9.57 -7.09 -10.09
CA GLY A 360 9.25 -7.37 -11.49
C GLY A 360 10.26 -8.34 -12.12
N THR A 361 10.09 -8.63 -13.41
CA THR A 361 10.91 -9.60 -14.16
C THR A 361 12.23 -9.03 -14.68
N ALA A 362 12.50 -7.74 -14.49
CA ALA A 362 13.68 -7.09 -15.03
C ALA A 362 14.92 -7.35 -14.16
N SER A 363 16.09 -7.43 -14.80
CA SER A 363 17.37 -7.53 -14.10
C SER A 363 17.61 -6.31 -13.22
N ASN A 364 18.25 -6.51 -12.05
CA ASN A 364 18.59 -5.47 -11.07
C ASN A 364 17.42 -4.80 -10.33
N ALA A 365 16.19 -5.25 -10.55
CA ALA A 365 15.06 -4.85 -9.73
C ALA A 365 15.25 -5.26 -8.26
N ALA A 366 14.89 -4.40 -7.31
CA ALA A 366 15.01 -4.71 -5.88
C ALA A 366 13.85 -4.14 -5.06
N VAL A 367 13.29 -4.95 -4.17
CA VAL A 367 12.35 -4.50 -3.15
C VAL A 367 12.95 -4.80 -1.78
N ARG A 368 13.11 -3.79 -0.93
CA ARG A 368 13.57 -3.97 0.45
C ARG A 368 12.59 -3.34 1.42
N ILE A 369 12.19 -4.12 2.42
CA ILE A 369 11.44 -3.63 3.58
C ILE A 369 12.26 -3.92 4.84
N HIS A 370 12.63 -2.90 5.60
CA HIS A 370 13.44 -3.07 6.80
C HIS A 370 12.61 -3.58 7.99
N LYS A 371 11.40 -3.05 8.17
CA LYS A 371 10.43 -3.55 9.13
C LYS A 371 9.03 -3.58 8.52
N LEU A 372 8.38 -4.74 8.63
CA LEU A 372 6.97 -4.93 8.29
C LEU A 372 6.25 -5.59 9.46
N THR A 373 5.19 -4.97 9.95
CA THR A 373 4.25 -5.60 10.88
C THR A 373 2.90 -5.71 10.17
N CYS A 374 2.29 -6.90 10.14
CA CYS A 374 0.98 -7.10 9.52
C CYS A 374 0.03 -7.96 10.36
N ARG A 375 -1.25 -7.61 10.33
CA ARG A 375 -2.33 -8.37 10.98
C ARG A 375 -3.18 -9.08 9.95
N CYS A 376 -3.30 -10.38 10.09
CA CYS A 376 -4.08 -11.22 9.18
C CYS A 376 -5.56 -11.19 9.56
N PRO A 377 -6.47 -10.91 8.61
CA PRO A 377 -7.89 -10.87 8.87
C PRO A 377 -8.46 -12.28 9.14
N ARG A 378 -9.67 -12.32 9.71
CA ARG A 378 -10.34 -13.58 10.04
C ARG A 378 -10.54 -14.50 8.83
N ASN A 379 -10.95 -13.98 7.68
CA ASN A 379 -11.34 -14.81 6.53
C ASN A 379 -10.40 -14.57 5.34
N VAL A 380 -9.55 -15.54 5.03
CA VAL A 380 -8.52 -15.41 3.98
C VAL A 380 -8.22 -16.76 3.34
N ALA A 381 -7.82 -16.80 2.06
CA ALA A 381 -7.24 -18.02 1.46
C ALA A 381 -5.70 -17.97 1.47
N TYR A 382 -5.15 -16.84 1.04
CA TYR A 382 -3.71 -16.62 0.93
C TYR A 382 -3.41 -15.26 1.54
N PHE A 383 -2.69 -15.18 2.65
CA PHE A 383 -2.51 -13.90 3.32
C PHE A 383 -1.32 -13.12 2.79
N PHE A 384 -0.10 -13.64 2.93
CA PHE A 384 1.13 -12.90 2.65
C PHE A 384 2.11 -13.70 1.80
N GLU A 385 2.66 -13.09 0.74
CA GLU A 385 3.69 -13.71 -0.10
C GLU A 385 4.89 -12.79 -0.39
N VAL A 386 6.09 -13.37 -0.36
CA VAL A 386 7.33 -12.74 -0.82
C VAL A 386 7.89 -13.45 -2.06
N GLY A 387 8.07 -12.69 -3.13
CA GLY A 387 8.66 -13.09 -4.41
C GLY A 387 7.76 -13.95 -5.29
N GLY A 388 6.46 -13.61 -5.36
CA GLY A 388 5.41 -14.40 -6.03
C GLY A 388 5.37 -14.30 -7.56
N ASP A 389 5.74 -13.17 -8.17
CA ASP A 389 5.17 -12.78 -9.48
C ASP A 389 5.96 -13.13 -10.78
N GLY A 390 7.19 -13.66 -10.75
CA GLY A 390 7.87 -14.08 -12.00
C GLY A 390 9.36 -14.46 -11.88
N ALA A 391 9.88 -15.05 -12.97
CA ALA A 391 11.22 -15.57 -13.32
C ALA A 391 12.36 -15.62 -12.26
N GLY A 392 12.95 -16.81 -12.10
CA GLY A 392 14.38 -17.11 -11.79
C GLY A 392 15.12 -16.46 -10.61
N ALA A 393 15.06 -15.14 -10.47
CA ALA A 393 15.79 -14.35 -9.49
C ALA A 393 14.88 -13.22 -8.98
N ASP A 394 14.46 -13.30 -7.72
CA ASP A 394 13.66 -12.27 -7.05
C ASP A 394 14.48 -11.66 -5.91
N ALA A 395 14.74 -10.36 -5.98
CA ALA A 395 15.53 -9.64 -4.99
C ALA A 395 14.67 -8.95 -3.92
N SER A 396 13.45 -9.45 -3.69
CA SER A 396 12.59 -8.97 -2.61
C SER A 396 13.12 -9.46 -1.27
N ARG A 397 13.30 -8.53 -0.33
CA ARG A 397 13.86 -8.81 0.98
C ARG A 397 13.10 -8.08 2.06
N ILE A 398 12.79 -8.80 3.13
CA ILE A 398 12.26 -8.25 4.37
C ILE A 398 13.26 -8.56 5.49
N ASP A 399 13.78 -7.52 6.16
CA ASP A 399 14.73 -7.71 7.25
C ASP A 399 14.00 -8.21 8.51
N ASN A 400 12.88 -7.59 8.88
CA ASN A 400 12.06 -7.99 10.02
C ASN A 400 10.58 -8.02 9.64
N LEU A 401 9.96 -9.19 9.70
CA LEU A 401 8.54 -9.41 9.47
C LEU A 401 7.88 -9.89 10.77
N GLU A 402 6.85 -9.19 11.22
CA GLU A 402 5.97 -9.58 12.31
C GLU A 402 4.56 -9.83 11.76
N VAL A 403 4.03 -11.04 11.96
CA VAL A 403 2.70 -11.44 11.51
C VAL A 403 1.86 -11.85 12.72
N THR A 404 0.70 -11.22 12.89
CA THR A 404 -0.27 -11.60 13.92
C THR A 404 -1.53 -12.14 13.27
N PHE A 405 -1.94 -13.36 13.62
CA PHE A 405 -3.22 -13.92 13.17
C PHE A 405 -4.35 -13.57 14.14
N ASP A 406 -5.26 -12.70 13.72
CA ASP A 406 -6.42 -12.27 14.52
C ASP A 406 -7.57 -13.30 14.41
N ALA A 407 -7.33 -14.52 14.93
CA ALA A 407 -8.22 -15.67 14.78
C ALA A 407 -8.53 -15.99 13.30
N ALA A 408 -7.47 -16.06 12.50
CA ALA A 408 -7.54 -16.33 11.07
C ALA A 408 -8.09 -17.74 10.78
N ILE A 409 -8.88 -17.85 9.73
CA ILE A 409 -9.46 -19.08 9.21
C ILE A 409 -9.11 -19.12 7.73
N LEU A 410 -8.24 -20.07 7.36
CA LEU A 410 -7.92 -20.31 5.97
C LEU A 410 -9.10 -20.98 5.27
N ARG A 411 -9.36 -20.59 4.02
CA ARG A 411 -10.41 -21.20 3.19
C ARG A 411 -10.20 -22.73 3.14
N PRO A 412 -11.12 -23.58 3.64
CA PRO A 412 -10.88 -25.03 3.75
C PRO A 412 -10.72 -25.77 2.42
N ASP A 413 -11.42 -25.32 1.37
CA ASP A 413 -11.41 -25.89 0.04
C ASP A 413 -10.36 -25.28 -0.89
N ALA A 414 -9.48 -24.39 -0.39
CA ALA A 414 -8.26 -24.01 -1.09
C ALA A 414 -7.15 -25.02 -0.76
N PRO A 415 -6.79 -25.93 -1.67
CA PRO A 415 -5.60 -26.74 -1.48
C PRO A 415 -4.40 -25.79 -1.36
N GLU A 416 -3.52 -26.05 -0.41
CA GLU A 416 -2.28 -25.29 -0.25
C GLU A 416 -2.44 -23.82 0.21
N ALA A 417 -3.60 -23.45 0.75
CA ALA A 417 -3.78 -22.17 1.45
C ALA A 417 -2.66 -21.91 2.48
N TYR A 418 -2.30 -20.64 2.66
CA TYR A 418 -1.21 -20.28 3.55
C TYR A 418 -1.41 -18.94 4.28
N GLY A 419 -0.82 -18.86 5.47
CA GLY A 419 -0.63 -17.58 6.17
C GLY A 419 0.50 -16.78 5.52
N VAL A 420 1.70 -17.35 5.49
CA VAL A 420 2.90 -16.73 4.92
C VAL A 420 3.53 -17.67 3.91
N LYS A 421 3.90 -17.16 2.74
CA LYS A 421 4.65 -17.91 1.73
C LYS A 421 5.90 -17.17 1.28
N VAL A 422 7.02 -17.89 1.24
CA VAL A 422 8.29 -17.40 0.70
C VAL A 422 8.62 -18.18 -0.55
N THR A 423 8.37 -17.57 -1.70
CA THR A 423 8.47 -18.24 -3.00
C THR A 423 9.89 -18.16 -3.57
N ARG A 424 10.42 -16.94 -3.71
CA ARG A 424 11.79 -16.69 -4.22
C ARG A 424 12.55 -15.59 -3.45
N GLY A 425 11.83 -14.72 -2.73
CA GLY A 425 12.48 -13.66 -1.95
C GLY A 425 13.09 -14.15 -0.63
N GLN A 426 13.45 -13.20 0.21
CA GLN A 426 14.16 -13.43 1.47
C GLN A 426 13.45 -12.78 2.65
N ILE A 427 13.37 -13.52 3.76
CA ILE A 427 12.99 -13.00 5.08
C ILE A 427 14.10 -13.35 6.07
N ASN A 428 14.68 -12.35 6.73
CA ASN A 428 15.74 -12.62 7.72
C ASN A 428 15.17 -13.03 9.06
N ASN A 429 14.28 -12.21 9.62
CA ASN A 429 13.64 -12.48 10.89
C ASN A 429 12.12 -12.46 10.70
N LEU A 430 11.46 -13.58 11.01
CA LEU A 430 10.01 -13.72 10.96
C LEU A 430 9.50 -14.06 12.35
N VAL A 431 8.61 -13.23 12.90
CA VAL A 431 7.88 -13.51 14.13
C VAL A 431 6.41 -13.74 13.79
N ILE A 432 5.86 -14.86 14.25
CA ILE A 432 4.46 -15.24 14.03
C ILE A 432 3.78 -15.45 15.38
N THR A 433 2.65 -14.78 15.59
CA THR A 433 1.82 -14.87 16.81
C THR A 433 0.33 -15.00 16.47
N GLY A 434 -0.50 -15.17 17.49
CA GLY A 434 -1.96 -15.16 17.36
C GLY A 434 -2.58 -16.54 17.18
N SER A 435 -3.71 -16.62 16.49
CA SER A 435 -4.47 -17.87 16.31
C SER A 435 -4.89 -18.10 14.86
N ILE A 436 -4.67 -19.30 14.34
CA ILE A 436 -4.98 -19.68 12.97
C ILE A 436 -5.56 -21.10 12.87
N SER A 437 -6.63 -21.24 12.08
CA SER A 437 -7.26 -22.52 11.76
C SER A 437 -7.05 -22.87 10.29
N LEU A 438 -6.61 -24.10 10.05
CA LEU A 438 -6.27 -24.63 8.73
C LEU A 438 -7.06 -25.91 8.42
N ALA A 439 -7.08 -26.29 7.15
CA ALA A 439 -7.39 -27.63 6.68
C ALA A 439 -6.11 -28.44 6.42
N ALA A 440 -6.26 -29.74 6.17
CA ALA A 440 -5.13 -30.59 5.79
C ALA A 440 -4.46 -30.10 4.49
N GLY A 441 -3.14 -30.23 4.40
CA GLY A 441 -2.29 -29.78 3.31
C GLY A 441 -1.93 -28.29 3.33
N GLN A 442 -2.61 -27.48 4.15
CA GLN A 442 -2.37 -26.05 4.30
C GLN A 442 -1.28 -25.76 5.33
N SER A 443 -0.77 -24.53 5.35
CA SER A 443 0.39 -24.19 6.18
C SER A 443 0.37 -22.77 6.75
N VAL A 444 0.82 -22.60 8.00
CA VAL A 444 1.06 -21.27 8.57
C VAL A 444 2.20 -20.58 7.81
N LEU A 445 3.34 -21.25 7.68
CA LEU A 445 4.47 -20.82 6.86
C LEU A 445 4.78 -21.86 5.77
N ARG A 446 4.87 -21.40 4.51
CA ARG A 446 5.31 -22.19 3.37
C ARG A 446 6.56 -21.60 2.73
N THR A 447 7.50 -22.44 2.31
CA THR A 447 8.61 -22.00 1.45
C THR A 447 8.72 -22.88 0.21
N SER A 448 9.07 -22.27 -0.92
CA SER A 448 9.19 -22.96 -2.21
C SER A 448 10.37 -22.50 -3.05
N GLY A 449 11.49 -22.18 -2.40
CA GLY A 449 12.76 -21.80 -3.05
C GLY A 449 13.33 -20.46 -2.62
N GLY A 450 12.59 -19.66 -1.84
CA GLY A 450 13.12 -18.45 -1.21
C GLY A 450 13.96 -18.75 0.03
N LYS A 451 14.42 -17.70 0.72
CA LYS A 451 15.25 -17.82 1.93
C LYS A 451 14.49 -17.38 3.18
N ILE A 452 14.54 -18.22 4.20
CA ILE A 452 14.20 -17.86 5.58
C ILE A 452 15.44 -18.08 6.47
N SER A 453 15.78 -17.12 7.34
CA SER A 453 16.94 -17.24 8.23
C SER A 453 16.52 -17.65 9.64
N LEU A 454 15.73 -16.82 10.33
CA LEU A 454 15.18 -17.09 11.66
C LEU A 454 13.65 -16.95 11.64
N VAL A 455 12.94 -17.95 12.15
CA VAL A 455 11.49 -17.94 12.33
C VAL A 455 11.17 -18.20 13.79
N THR A 456 10.41 -17.30 14.42
CA THR A 456 9.93 -17.44 15.80
C THR A 456 8.41 -17.56 15.78
N PHE A 457 7.90 -18.70 16.22
CA PHE A 457 6.50 -18.89 16.57
C PHE A 457 6.34 -18.58 18.06
N ASP A 458 5.82 -17.39 18.38
CA ASP A 458 5.62 -16.93 19.77
C ASP A 458 4.15 -17.01 20.14
N LYS A 459 3.83 -17.94 21.04
CA LYS A 459 2.47 -18.20 21.56
C LYS A 459 1.43 -18.37 20.45
N LEU A 460 1.82 -19.01 19.34
CA LEU A 460 0.92 -19.33 18.25
C LEU A 460 -0.06 -20.42 18.66
N ASN A 461 -1.35 -20.20 18.41
CA ASN A 461 -2.37 -21.23 18.47
C ASN A 461 -2.73 -21.69 17.06
N GLN A 462 -2.51 -22.96 16.76
CA GLN A 462 -2.77 -23.54 15.45
C GLN A 462 -3.74 -24.72 15.57
N VAL A 463 -4.69 -24.80 14.65
CA VAL A 463 -5.55 -25.98 14.45
C VAL A 463 -5.30 -26.57 13.06
N ASN A 464 -4.92 -27.85 13.01
CA ASN A 464 -4.59 -28.62 11.81
C ASN A 464 -3.44 -28.06 10.96
N GLY A 465 -3.12 -28.72 9.85
CA GLY A 465 -2.15 -28.27 8.86
C GLY A 465 -0.70 -28.24 9.35
N TYR A 466 0.20 -27.72 8.53
CA TYR A 466 1.61 -27.56 8.86
C TYR A 466 1.86 -26.22 9.55
N THR A 467 2.69 -26.18 10.59
CA THR A 467 3.22 -24.90 11.08
C THR A 467 4.24 -24.36 10.08
N CYS A 468 5.21 -25.18 9.68
CA CYS A 468 6.13 -24.85 8.60
C CYS A 468 6.28 -26.02 7.61
N ARG A 469 6.17 -25.73 6.31
CA ARG A 469 6.41 -26.68 5.22
C ARG A 469 7.27 -26.08 4.13
N ALA A 470 8.29 -26.81 3.68
CA ALA A 470 9.08 -26.43 2.51
C ALA A 470 9.03 -27.51 1.43
N THR A 471 9.00 -27.07 0.17
CA THR A 471 9.16 -27.96 -0.99
C THR A 471 10.53 -27.85 -1.65
N LYS A 472 11.34 -26.86 -1.23
CA LYS A 472 12.73 -26.61 -1.66
C LYS A 472 13.51 -26.03 -0.48
N GLY A 473 14.83 -26.25 -0.45
CA GLY A 473 15.72 -25.59 0.51
C GLY A 473 15.88 -24.09 0.21
N ASN A 474 16.55 -23.37 1.12
CA ASN A 474 16.97 -21.99 0.88
C ASN A 474 17.84 -21.90 -0.38
N PHE A 475 17.65 -20.86 -1.20
CA PHE A 475 18.39 -20.71 -2.46
C PHE A 475 19.91 -20.62 -2.29
N ASP A 476 20.39 -20.22 -1.11
CA ASP A 476 21.82 -20.08 -0.78
C ASP A 476 22.35 -21.24 0.08
N ALA A 477 21.57 -22.31 0.21
CA ALA A 477 21.86 -23.48 1.06
C ALA A 477 22.08 -23.17 2.55
N SER A 478 21.73 -21.96 3.02
CA SER A 478 21.77 -21.63 4.43
C SER A 478 20.77 -22.48 5.23
N ILE A 479 21.14 -22.83 6.47
CA ILE A 479 20.32 -23.61 7.37
C ILE A 479 19.36 -22.67 8.10
N PRO A 480 18.03 -22.85 7.99
CA PRO A 480 17.07 -22.04 8.72
C PRO A 480 17.00 -22.43 10.21
N GLU A 481 16.77 -21.43 11.05
CA GLU A 481 16.54 -21.57 12.48
C GLU A 481 15.07 -21.33 12.83
N PHE A 482 14.52 -22.19 13.69
CA PHE A 482 13.15 -22.08 14.20
C PHE A 482 13.15 -21.97 15.71
N LYS A 483 12.30 -21.10 16.24
CA LYS A 483 12.03 -20.96 17.67
C LYS A 483 10.55 -21.18 17.91
N PHE A 484 10.22 -22.05 18.85
CA PHE A 484 8.85 -22.26 19.32
C PHE A 484 8.77 -21.84 20.79
N ILE A 485 8.07 -20.75 21.07
CA ILE A 485 7.96 -20.17 22.42
C ILE A 485 6.51 -20.30 22.88
N GLY A 486 6.22 -21.32 23.70
CA GLY A 486 4.86 -21.66 24.09
C GLY A 486 3.94 -21.97 22.90
N GLY A 487 2.64 -21.67 23.04
CA GLY A 487 1.62 -21.92 22.02
C GLY A 487 0.93 -23.28 22.13
N LEU A 488 -0.20 -23.41 21.42
CA LEU A 488 -1.02 -24.62 21.37
C LEU A 488 -1.21 -25.09 19.93
N TYR A 489 -0.78 -26.31 19.65
CA TYR A 489 -0.85 -26.92 18.33
C TYR A 489 -1.78 -28.13 18.39
N THR A 490 -3.01 -27.95 17.94
CA THR A 490 -4.05 -28.98 17.96
C THR A 490 -4.12 -29.69 16.62
N SER A 491 -3.86 -31.00 16.63
CA SER A 491 -3.84 -31.86 15.44
C SER A 491 -2.93 -31.36 14.29
N PRO A 492 -1.74 -30.78 14.54
CA PRO A 492 -0.87 -30.32 13.44
C PRO A 492 -0.41 -31.52 12.61
N GLU A 493 -0.25 -31.35 11.30
CA GLU A 493 0.39 -32.37 10.48
C GLU A 493 1.86 -32.52 10.87
N LYS A 494 2.58 -31.39 10.91
CA LYS A 494 3.95 -31.23 11.43
C LYS A 494 4.13 -29.80 11.94
N LEU A 495 5.01 -29.63 12.92
CA LEU A 495 5.52 -28.31 13.29
C LEU A 495 6.56 -27.84 12.27
N VAL A 496 7.49 -28.71 11.87
CA VAL A 496 8.47 -28.38 10.82
C VAL A 496 8.62 -29.57 9.88
N SER A 497 8.40 -29.33 8.58
CA SER A 497 8.62 -30.32 7.52
C SER A 497 9.36 -29.69 6.35
N LEU A 498 10.68 -29.87 6.30
CA LEU A 498 11.52 -29.30 5.23
C LEU A 498 12.12 -30.39 4.34
N VAL A 499 12.83 -29.97 3.29
CA VAL A 499 13.60 -30.88 2.41
C VAL A 499 15.11 -30.83 2.64
N THR A 500 15.56 -29.98 3.57
CA THR A 500 16.96 -29.77 3.96
C THR A 500 17.10 -29.73 5.49
N GLY A 501 18.33 -29.68 5.99
CA GLY A 501 18.62 -29.54 7.41
C GLY A 501 18.12 -28.21 7.99
N TYR A 502 17.93 -28.17 9.31
CA TYR A 502 17.45 -27.01 10.07
C TYR A 502 17.82 -27.12 11.55
N SER A 503 17.70 -26.02 12.28
CA SER A 503 17.86 -25.99 13.74
C SER A 503 16.57 -25.53 14.41
N ILE A 504 16.20 -26.15 15.53
CA ILE A 504 15.01 -25.82 16.32
C ILE A 504 15.38 -25.62 17.78
N ASP A 505 14.93 -24.51 18.35
CA ASP A 505 14.89 -24.25 19.78
C ASP A 505 13.43 -24.21 20.26
N THR A 506 13.11 -24.95 21.32
CA THR A 506 11.74 -25.10 21.83
C THR A 506 11.65 -24.75 23.31
N ALA A 507 10.70 -23.87 23.65
CA ALA A 507 10.43 -23.42 25.01
C ALA A 507 8.95 -23.69 25.36
N GLY A 508 8.60 -24.98 25.47
CA GLY A 508 7.30 -25.44 25.95
C GLY A 508 6.08 -25.28 25.01
N PRO A 509 6.18 -25.41 23.69
CA PRO A 509 4.97 -25.54 22.86
C PRO A 509 4.19 -26.80 23.26
N THR A 510 2.85 -26.70 23.27
CA THR A 510 1.96 -27.83 23.59
C THR A 510 1.38 -28.42 22.32
N VAL A 511 1.59 -29.71 22.10
CA VAL A 511 1.04 -30.44 20.95
C VAL A 511 0.01 -31.45 21.44
N VAL A 512 -1.22 -31.33 20.94
CA VAL A 512 -2.34 -32.22 21.31
C VAL A 512 -2.97 -32.85 20.08
N SER A 513 -3.66 -33.97 20.27
CA SER A 513 -4.43 -34.66 19.22
C SER A 513 -3.60 -35.05 17.98
N LYS A 514 -2.30 -35.30 18.17
CA LYS A 514 -1.35 -35.72 17.14
C LYS A 514 -0.64 -37.01 17.54
N THR A 515 -0.63 -37.98 16.64
CA THR A 515 0.18 -39.21 16.74
C THR A 515 1.36 -39.15 15.77
N GLY A 516 2.50 -39.72 16.15
CA GLY A 516 3.71 -39.73 15.32
C GLY A 516 4.46 -38.40 15.28
N GLU A 517 5.53 -38.33 14.48
CA GLU A 517 6.50 -37.25 14.50
C GLU A 517 5.94 -35.87 14.15
N ILE A 518 6.57 -34.83 14.71
CA ILE A 518 6.22 -33.41 14.48
C ILE A 518 7.33 -32.65 13.74
N PHE A 519 8.54 -33.19 13.72
CA PHE A 519 9.68 -32.68 12.96
C PHE A 519 10.09 -33.70 11.90
N THR A 520 10.16 -33.27 10.65
CA THR A 520 10.59 -34.11 9.52
C THR A 520 11.52 -33.36 8.59
N THR A 521 12.43 -34.10 7.95
CA THR A 521 13.18 -33.64 6.79
C THR A 521 13.51 -34.79 5.86
N THR A 522 13.85 -34.50 4.60
CA THR A 522 14.33 -35.49 3.64
C THR A 522 15.85 -35.58 3.54
N ALA A 523 16.58 -34.58 4.03
CA ALA A 523 18.05 -34.58 3.98
C ALA A 523 18.67 -33.58 4.98
N GLY A 524 19.92 -33.83 5.36
CA GLY A 524 20.75 -32.89 6.11
C GLY A 524 20.74 -33.09 7.63
N LEU A 525 21.44 -32.19 8.32
CA LEU A 525 21.53 -32.18 9.78
C LEU A 525 20.32 -31.45 10.38
N VAL A 526 19.68 -32.07 11.36
CA VAL A 526 18.65 -31.46 12.18
C VAL A 526 19.10 -31.37 13.63
N ASN A 527 19.16 -30.14 14.15
CA ASN A 527 19.42 -29.89 15.57
C ASN A 527 18.10 -29.56 16.27
N VAL A 528 17.75 -30.32 17.31
CA VAL A 528 16.57 -30.07 18.14
C VAL A 528 17.00 -29.87 19.58
N GLN A 529 16.61 -28.75 20.19
CA GLN A 529 16.88 -28.49 21.59
C GLN A 529 15.68 -27.94 22.37
N GLY A 530 15.74 -28.08 23.69
CA GLY A 530 14.78 -27.49 24.63
C GLY A 530 13.73 -28.47 25.15
N GLN A 531 12.45 -28.05 25.12
CA GLN A 531 11.32 -28.82 25.64
C GLN A 531 10.07 -28.63 24.80
N VAL A 532 9.35 -29.73 24.54
CA VAL A 532 8.02 -29.76 23.93
C VAL A 532 7.08 -30.53 24.86
N ILE A 533 5.87 -30.02 25.10
CA ILE A 533 4.84 -30.77 25.80
C ILE A 533 4.15 -31.68 24.77
N TYR A 534 4.73 -32.86 24.55
CA TYR A 534 4.26 -33.85 23.60
C TYR A 534 4.59 -35.28 24.03
N GLY A 535 3.58 -36.15 24.07
CA GLY A 535 3.73 -37.53 24.59
C GLY A 535 4.36 -38.54 23.62
N ASN A 536 4.50 -38.22 22.33
CA ASN A 536 5.08 -39.13 21.34
C ASN A 536 6.48 -38.69 20.91
N SER A 537 7.17 -39.52 20.13
CA SER A 537 8.46 -39.15 19.51
C SER A 537 8.30 -37.89 18.64
N CYS A 538 9.17 -36.91 18.84
CA CYS A 538 9.19 -35.68 18.06
C CYS A 538 9.75 -35.89 16.65
N ILE A 539 10.57 -36.94 16.47
CA ILE A 539 11.25 -37.30 15.23
C ILE A 539 10.74 -38.66 14.71
N PRO A 540 10.98 -39.02 13.43
CA PRO A 540 10.59 -40.32 12.88
C PRO A 540 11.13 -41.50 13.71
N VAL A 541 10.32 -42.55 13.84
CA VAL A 541 10.70 -43.81 14.52
C VAL A 541 11.59 -44.71 13.67
N ASP A 542 11.56 -44.52 12.35
CA ASP A 542 12.44 -45.19 11.40
C ASP A 542 13.54 -44.24 10.91
N PRO A 543 14.79 -44.72 10.74
CA PRO A 543 15.85 -43.91 10.14
C PRO A 543 15.47 -43.40 8.75
N VAL A 544 15.70 -42.11 8.52
CA VAL A 544 15.55 -41.49 7.19
C VAL A 544 16.93 -41.38 6.55
N VAL A 545 17.12 -42.00 5.38
CA VAL A 545 18.39 -41.97 4.65
C VAL A 545 18.81 -40.53 4.36
N GLY A 546 20.07 -40.19 4.65
CA GLY A 546 20.61 -38.85 4.41
C GLY A 546 20.25 -37.80 5.47
N VAL A 547 19.57 -38.19 6.55
CA VAL A 547 19.21 -37.32 7.67
C VAL A 547 20.03 -37.67 8.90
N THR A 548 20.55 -36.65 9.58
CA THR A 548 21.23 -36.81 10.87
C THR A 548 20.48 -36.02 11.93
N TRP A 549 20.05 -36.67 13.00
CA TRP A 549 19.39 -36.01 14.13
C TRP A 549 20.35 -35.79 15.29
N SER A 550 20.37 -34.57 15.81
CA SER A 550 21.08 -34.16 17.02
C SER A 550 20.06 -33.59 18.00
N VAL A 551 19.91 -34.21 19.18
CA VAL A 551 18.87 -33.84 20.16
C VAL A 551 19.48 -33.50 21.51
N ARG A 552 19.04 -32.37 22.10
CA ARG A 552 19.49 -31.88 23.41
C ARG A 552 18.32 -31.30 24.23
N GLY A 553 17.82 -32.08 25.18
CA GLY A 553 16.81 -31.65 26.15
C GLY A 553 15.98 -32.83 26.64
N PHE A 554 15.90 -33.06 27.95
CA PHE A 554 15.04 -34.11 28.52
C PHE A 554 13.55 -33.87 28.28
N GLY A 555 13.17 -32.64 27.90
CA GLY A 555 11.83 -32.30 27.45
C GLY A 555 11.54 -32.66 25.98
N ILE A 556 12.46 -33.33 25.29
CA ILE A 556 12.27 -33.80 23.91
C ILE A 556 12.14 -35.33 23.93
N ASN A 557 10.96 -35.82 23.59
CA ASN A 557 10.72 -37.25 23.39
C ASN A 557 11.24 -37.66 22.01
N ALA A 558 12.13 -38.67 21.93
CA ALA A 558 12.68 -39.14 20.66
C ALA A 558 13.20 -40.59 20.73
N ASP A 559 13.18 -41.31 19.60
CA ASP A 559 13.82 -42.63 19.50
C ASP A 559 15.34 -42.49 19.31
N VAL A 560 16.11 -42.87 20.33
CA VAL A 560 17.57 -42.71 20.34
C VAL A 560 18.31 -43.52 19.27
N ARG A 561 17.69 -44.55 18.65
CA ARG A 561 18.31 -45.28 17.53
C ARG A 561 18.54 -44.39 16.31
N ASN A 562 17.73 -43.34 16.18
CA ASN A 562 17.74 -42.44 15.03
C ASN A 562 18.53 -41.16 15.31
N ILE A 563 19.13 -41.02 16.50
CA ILE A 563 19.85 -39.83 16.96
C ILE A 563 21.33 -40.15 17.08
N SER A 564 22.19 -39.26 16.56
CA SER A 564 23.63 -39.38 16.75
C SER A 564 24.01 -39.29 18.23
N ALA A 565 24.74 -40.29 18.72
CA ALA A 565 25.23 -40.34 20.09
C ALA A 565 26.46 -39.42 20.27
N VAL A 566 26.24 -38.11 20.37
CA VAL A 566 27.30 -37.12 20.61
C VAL A 566 27.33 -36.75 22.08
N ARG A 567 28.52 -36.71 22.70
CA ARG A 567 28.68 -36.34 24.13
C ARG A 567 27.97 -35.01 24.43
N GLY A 568 27.17 -35.01 25.49
CA GLY A 568 26.32 -33.87 25.87
C GLY A 568 24.89 -33.91 25.30
N GLY A 569 24.61 -34.85 24.38
CA GLY A 569 23.25 -35.18 23.96
C GLY A 569 22.44 -35.81 25.09
N HIS A 570 21.18 -35.42 25.20
CA HIS A 570 20.24 -35.93 26.19
C HIS A 570 18.80 -35.75 25.70
N CYS A 571 17.93 -36.72 25.96
CA CYS A 571 16.51 -36.69 25.57
C CYS A 571 15.69 -37.65 26.44
N TYR A 572 14.37 -37.67 26.24
CA TYR A 572 13.51 -38.74 26.75
C TYR A 572 13.37 -39.82 25.66
N ASN A 573 14.00 -40.96 25.86
CA ASN A 573 13.98 -42.07 24.91
C ASN A 573 12.59 -42.71 24.83
N THR A 574 12.06 -42.86 23.61
CA THR A 574 10.78 -43.56 23.35
C THR A 574 10.95 -45.01 22.89
N ASN A 575 12.18 -45.48 22.68
CA ASN A 575 12.44 -46.83 22.18
C ASN A 575 12.62 -47.85 23.32
N PRO A 576 11.77 -48.88 23.42
CA PRO A 576 11.88 -49.91 24.47
C PRO A 576 13.11 -50.81 24.32
N SER A 577 13.76 -50.84 23.16
CA SER A 577 14.92 -51.71 22.91
C SER A 577 16.25 -51.18 23.45
N LEU A 578 16.30 -49.96 24.00
CA LEU A 578 17.49 -49.46 24.69
C LEU A 578 17.69 -50.26 25.99
N ALA A 579 18.95 -50.54 26.37
CA ALA A 579 19.25 -51.06 27.70
C ALA A 579 18.80 -50.04 28.76
N GLY A 580 17.76 -50.37 29.53
CA GLY A 580 17.07 -49.46 30.46
C GLY A 580 15.66 -49.02 30.01
N GLY A 581 15.26 -49.33 28.78
CA GLY A 581 13.91 -49.11 28.27
C GLY A 581 13.59 -47.65 27.90
N ILE A 582 12.30 -47.31 28.02
CA ILE A 582 11.76 -45.96 27.76
C ILE A 582 12.06 -45.06 28.97
N GLY A 583 12.60 -43.86 28.73
CA GLY A 583 12.92 -42.91 29.79
C GLY A 583 14.07 -41.95 29.48
N PRO A 584 14.44 -41.08 30.45
CA PRO A 584 15.56 -40.14 30.29
C PRO A 584 16.85 -40.85 29.90
N SER A 585 17.50 -40.37 28.83
CA SER A 585 18.71 -40.97 28.26
C SER A 585 19.76 -39.90 27.93
N ALA A 586 21.04 -40.26 28.06
CA ALA A 586 22.18 -39.39 27.74
C ALA A 586 23.20 -40.11 26.86
N ALA A 587 23.88 -39.36 26.00
CA ALA A 587 24.90 -39.87 25.10
C ALA A 587 26.31 -39.73 25.71
N ASN A 588 27.08 -40.83 25.74
CA ASN A 588 28.46 -40.85 26.25
C ASN A 588 29.52 -40.48 25.19
N GLY A 589 29.11 -40.31 23.93
CA GLY A 589 29.95 -40.04 22.76
C GLY A 589 30.07 -41.19 21.77
N SER A 590 29.58 -42.39 22.11
CA SER A 590 29.51 -43.55 21.19
C SER A 590 28.19 -44.30 21.27
N SER A 591 27.47 -44.24 22.40
CA SER A 591 26.17 -44.86 22.60
C SER A 591 25.25 -44.02 23.50
N TRP A 592 23.96 -44.35 23.46
CA TRP A 592 22.96 -43.83 24.40
C TRP A 592 22.83 -44.75 25.61
N GLN A 593 22.69 -44.15 26.79
CA GLN A 593 22.53 -44.85 28.06
C GLN A 593 21.33 -44.29 28.82
N SER A 594 20.60 -45.15 29.53
CA SER A 594 19.63 -44.72 30.54
C SER A 594 20.31 -43.87 31.61
N VAL A 595 19.63 -42.81 32.07
CA VAL A 595 20.08 -41.95 33.17
C VAL A 595 19.57 -42.48 34.53
N ILE A 596 18.77 -43.55 34.52
CA ILE A 596 18.23 -44.24 35.71
C ILE A 596 19.19 -45.33 36.16
#